data_AF-A0A166ARP2-F1
#
_entry.id   AF-A0A166ARP2-F1
#
_cell.length_a   1.000
_cell.length_b   1.000
_cell.length_c   1.000
_cell.angle_alpha   90.00
_cell.angle_beta   90.00
_cell.angle_gamma   90.00
#
_symmetry.space_group_name_H-M   'P 1'
#
loop_
_entity.id
_entity.type
_entity.pdbx_description
1 polymer ?
#
loop_
_entity_poly.entity_id
_entity_poly.type
_entity_poly.pdbx_seq_one_letter_code
_entity_poly.pdbx_strand_id
1 'polypeptide(L)'
;MPKVICKYKNYDDFYKNRASIWAEIKRRMDIHATDSASFEKLIFQGKAAIRLTYDNHVEDAPELKKARARIAALEKEKARTFRFVQGLKTLEDEISAKHKMLRLLESQLRAQKKEPKTDPNYRDTALELKKLLKAQPAIKKKIQEYEKALAALEKAEAAYDPLKKQIESKIPMSVQTDGKNMLLYIGGRPEASIRLKATLSKK
;
A
#
# COMPACT_ATOMS: atom_id res chain seq x y z
N MET A 1 -2.34 -40.96 -0.88
CA MET A 1 -2.87 -39.59 -1.04
C MET A 1 -2.75 -38.86 0.30
N PRO A 2 -2.43 -37.55 0.31
CA PRO A 2 -2.42 -36.75 1.53
C PRO A 2 -3.80 -36.78 2.21
N LYS A 3 -3.85 -37.09 3.51
CA LYS A 3 -5.06 -37.09 4.33
C LYS A 3 -5.11 -35.81 5.13
N VAL A 4 -6.21 -35.05 4.99
CA VAL A 4 -6.43 -33.86 5.79
C VAL A 4 -6.81 -34.25 7.22
N ILE A 5 -6.07 -33.73 8.19
CA ILE A 5 -6.28 -33.97 9.61
C ILE A 5 -7.21 -32.89 10.16
N CYS A 6 -6.81 -31.62 10.00
CA CYS A 6 -7.53 -30.46 10.50
C CYS A 6 -7.55 -29.33 9.44
N LYS A 7 -8.60 -28.50 9.44
CA LYS A 7 -8.73 -27.31 8.56
C LYS A 7 -9.15 -26.10 9.37
N TYR A 8 -8.65 -24.94 8.97
CA TYR A 8 -8.89 -23.66 9.63
C TYR A 8 -9.11 -22.58 8.58
N LYS A 9 -9.92 -21.59 8.93
CA LYS A 9 -10.29 -20.51 8.01
C LYS A 9 -9.10 -19.65 7.62
N ASN A 10 -8.20 -19.39 8.56
CA ASN A 10 -7.03 -18.55 8.41
C ASN A 10 -6.01 -18.81 9.54
N TYR A 11 -4.95 -18.00 9.57
CA TYR A 11 -3.93 -18.05 10.62
C TYR A 11 -4.47 -17.84 12.04
N ASP A 12 -5.32 -16.85 12.26
CA ASP A 12 -5.81 -16.54 13.61
C ASP A 12 -6.70 -17.66 14.15
N ASP A 13 -7.53 -18.24 13.29
CA ASP A 13 -8.35 -19.42 13.59
C ASP A 13 -7.47 -20.64 13.90
N PHE A 14 -6.40 -20.86 13.15
CA PHE A 14 -5.42 -21.93 13.43
C PHE A 14 -4.78 -21.76 14.81
N TYR A 15 -4.27 -20.57 15.16
CA TYR A 15 -3.56 -20.39 16.43
C TYR A 15 -4.49 -20.34 17.66
N LYS A 16 -5.71 -19.81 17.52
CA LYS A 16 -6.69 -19.79 18.62
C LYS A 16 -7.13 -21.20 19.01
N ASN A 17 -7.15 -22.14 18.06
CA ASN A 17 -7.63 -23.51 18.29
C ASN A 17 -6.52 -24.52 18.66
N ARG A 18 -5.34 -24.07 19.11
CA ARG A 18 -4.15 -24.93 19.38
C ARG A 18 -4.47 -26.23 20.14
N ALA A 19 -5.23 -26.15 21.22
CA ALA A 19 -5.59 -27.34 22.03
C ALA A 19 -6.45 -28.34 21.24
N SER A 20 -7.43 -27.83 20.49
CA SER A 20 -8.30 -28.63 19.62
C SER A 20 -7.53 -29.29 18.48
N ILE A 21 -6.48 -28.64 17.95
CA ILE A 21 -5.62 -29.21 16.91
C ILE A 21 -5.00 -30.52 17.39
N TRP A 22 -4.43 -30.52 18.60
CA TRP A 22 -3.79 -31.71 19.15
C TRP A 22 -4.77 -32.83 19.47
N ALA A 23 -5.97 -32.49 19.97
CA ALA A 23 -7.02 -33.48 20.19
C ALA A 23 -7.40 -34.17 18.87
N GLU A 24 -7.54 -33.40 17.78
CA GLU A 24 -7.90 -33.95 16.48
C GLU A 24 -6.77 -34.74 15.82
N ILE A 25 -5.53 -34.28 15.93
CA ILE A 25 -4.33 -35.02 15.48
C ILE A 25 -4.26 -36.38 16.18
N LYS A 26 -4.31 -36.41 17.53
CA LYS A 26 -4.25 -37.66 18.31
C LYS A 26 -5.40 -38.62 18.01
N ARG A 27 -6.59 -38.11 17.72
CA ARG A 27 -7.75 -38.93 17.35
C ARG A 27 -7.57 -39.61 15.99
N ARG A 28 -6.92 -38.93 15.04
CA ARG A 28 -6.80 -39.40 13.65
C ARG A 28 -5.47 -40.11 13.36
N MET A 29 -4.47 -39.92 14.21
CA MET A 29 -3.12 -40.43 14.05
C MET A 29 -2.52 -40.79 15.40
N ASP A 30 -1.93 -41.98 15.49
CA ASP A 30 -1.06 -42.34 16.60
C ASP A 30 0.32 -41.73 16.36
N ILE A 31 0.61 -40.61 17.04
CA ILE A 31 1.84 -39.83 16.86
C ILE A 31 2.73 -39.98 18.08
N HIS A 32 4.00 -40.29 17.83
CA HIS A 32 5.00 -40.40 18.88
C HIS A 32 5.21 -39.06 19.61
N ALA A 33 5.52 -39.12 20.92
CA ALA A 33 5.72 -37.93 21.75
C ALA A 33 6.81 -36.99 21.19
N THR A 34 7.88 -37.54 20.62
CA THR A 34 8.96 -36.74 20.00
C THR A 34 8.52 -35.97 18.77
N ASP A 35 7.61 -36.54 17.99
CA ASP A 35 7.11 -35.93 16.75
C ASP A 35 6.10 -34.84 17.09
N SER A 36 5.32 -35.08 18.15
CA SER A 36 4.45 -34.07 18.75
C SER A 36 5.24 -32.85 19.22
N ALA A 37 6.31 -33.07 20.00
CA ALA A 37 7.20 -32.00 20.46
C ALA A 37 7.90 -31.27 19.31
N SER A 38 8.32 -32.00 18.27
CA SER A 38 8.93 -31.41 17.08
C SER A 38 7.96 -30.49 16.33
N PHE A 39 6.70 -30.90 16.19
CA PHE A 39 5.65 -30.07 15.58
C PHE A 39 5.30 -28.86 16.42
N GLU A 40 5.25 -29.03 17.72
CA GLU A 40 5.04 -27.93 18.63
C GLU A 40 6.15 -26.88 18.55
N LYS A 41 7.40 -27.32 18.45
CA LYS A 41 8.54 -26.44 18.27
C LYS A 41 8.52 -25.74 16.90
N LEU A 42 8.38 -26.51 15.81
CA LEU A 42 8.45 -25.96 14.46
C LEU A 42 7.30 -24.99 14.16
N ILE A 43 6.08 -25.36 14.55
CA ILE A 43 4.88 -24.63 14.17
C ILE A 43 4.48 -23.63 15.24
N PHE A 44 4.31 -24.06 16.50
CA PHE A 44 3.75 -23.19 17.53
C PHE A 44 4.79 -22.33 18.25
N GLN A 45 6.03 -22.80 18.45
CA GLN A 45 7.13 -21.95 18.94
C GLN A 45 7.73 -21.12 17.80
N GLY A 46 7.72 -21.63 16.56
CA GLY A 46 8.04 -20.91 15.32
C GLY A 46 6.95 -19.92 14.86
N LYS A 47 6.02 -19.51 15.75
CA LYS A 47 4.82 -18.71 15.42
C LYS A 47 5.10 -17.50 14.53
N ALA A 48 6.16 -16.76 14.81
CA ALA A 48 6.55 -15.58 14.03
C ALA A 48 6.90 -15.93 12.57
N ALA A 49 7.62 -17.03 12.35
CA ALA A 49 7.98 -17.47 11.00
C ALA A 49 6.73 -17.93 10.22
N ILE A 50 5.84 -18.70 10.87
CA ILE A 50 4.58 -19.12 10.24
C ILE A 50 3.66 -17.93 9.93
N ARG A 51 3.63 -16.91 10.81
CA ARG A 51 2.90 -15.67 10.56
C ARG A 51 3.45 -14.95 9.34
N LEU A 52 4.77 -14.79 9.27
CA LEU A 52 5.43 -14.13 8.15
C LEU A 52 5.13 -14.86 6.83
N THR A 53 5.23 -16.19 6.81
CA THR A 53 4.85 -16.98 5.63
C THR A 53 3.40 -16.74 5.25
N TYR A 54 2.48 -16.77 6.20
CA TYR A 54 1.06 -16.48 5.94
C TYR A 54 0.84 -15.08 5.39
N ASP A 55 1.43 -14.05 6.00
CA ASP A 55 1.32 -12.67 5.56
C ASP A 55 1.91 -12.51 4.14
N ASN A 56 3.00 -13.21 3.80
CA ASN A 56 3.54 -13.22 2.44
C ASN A 56 2.53 -13.79 1.43
N HIS A 57 1.82 -14.88 1.75
CA HIS A 57 0.75 -15.40 0.89
C HIS A 57 -0.37 -14.39 0.66
N VAL A 58 -0.74 -13.64 1.71
CA VAL A 58 -1.73 -12.56 1.63
C VAL A 58 -1.21 -11.47 0.69
N GLU A 59 -0.01 -10.96 0.94
CA GLU A 59 0.59 -9.87 0.16
C GLU A 59 0.94 -10.27 -1.28
N ASP A 60 1.11 -11.57 -1.54
CA ASP A 60 1.36 -12.11 -2.87
C ASP A 60 0.11 -12.23 -3.74
N ALA A 61 -1.09 -12.07 -3.15
CA ALA A 61 -2.34 -12.12 -3.87
C ALA A 61 -2.39 -11.05 -4.99
N PRO A 62 -2.80 -11.41 -6.22
CA PRO A 62 -2.81 -10.49 -7.36
C PRO A 62 -3.56 -9.18 -7.10
N GLU A 63 -4.65 -9.24 -6.35
CA GLU A 63 -5.49 -8.09 -6.01
C GLU A 63 -4.76 -7.11 -5.09
N LEU A 64 -4.04 -7.60 -4.06
CA LEU A 64 -3.24 -6.73 -3.19
C LEU A 64 -2.03 -6.15 -3.92
N LYS A 65 -1.35 -6.94 -4.76
CA LYS A 65 -0.28 -6.43 -5.62
C LYS A 65 -0.76 -5.30 -6.53
N LYS A 66 -1.93 -5.44 -7.15
CA LYS A 66 -2.56 -4.39 -7.96
C LYS A 66 -2.89 -3.15 -7.12
N ALA A 67 -3.43 -3.34 -5.92
CA ALA A 67 -3.74 -2.24 -5.01
C ALA A 67 -2.47 -1.46 -4.59
N ARG A 68 -1.40 -2.16 -4.19
CA ARG A 68 -0.09 -1.55 -3.88
C ARG A 68 0.48 -0.78 -5.06
N ALA A 69 0.48 -1.39 -6.25
CA ALA A 69 0.98 -0.73 -7.45
C ALA A 69 0.19 0.54 -7.79
N ARG A 70 -1.13 0.53 -7.57
CA ARG A 70 -1.99 1.71 -7.75
C ARG A 70 -1.67 2.81 -6.74
N ILE A 71 -1.50 2.47 -5.46
CA ILE A 71 -1.10 3.42 -4.42
C ILE A 71 0.24 4.07 -4.79
N ALA A 72 1.26 3.28 -5.12
CA ALA A 72 2.57 3.79 -5.52
C ALA A 72 2.51 4.70 -6.77
N ALA A 73 1.65 4.37 -7.74
CA ALA A 73 1.44 5.21 -8.92
C ALA A 73 0.82 6.57 -8.55
N LEU A 74 -0.17 6.57 -7.66
CA LEU A 74 -0.83 7.78 -7.17
C LEU A 74 0.10 8.65 -6.32
N GLU A 75 0.95 8.06 -5.48
CA GLU A 75 1.99 8.77 -4.73
C GLU A 75 2.97 9.47 -5.68
N LYS A 76 3.40 8.78 -6.75
CA LYS A 76 4.28 9.37 -7.77
C LYS A 76 3.60 10.53 -8.51
N GLU A 77 2.32 10.40 -8.83
CA GLU A 77 1.54 11.46 -9.47
C GLU A 77 1.36 12.68 -8.55
N LYS A 78 1.04 12.45 -7.27
CA LYS A 78 0.98 13.47 -6.22
C LYS A 78 2.32 14.20 -6.09
N ALA A 79 3.43 13.47 -5.98
CA ALA A 79 4.77 14.06 -5.86
C ALA A 79 5.15 14.91 -7.10
N ARG A 80 4.84 14.41 -8.31
CA ARG A 80 5.10 15.12 -9.57
C ARG A 80 4.33 16.44 -9.66
N THR A 81 3.11 16.47 -9.14
CA THR A 81 2.22 17.63 -9.23
C THR A 81 2.37 18.60 -8.05
N PHE A 82 2.88 18.14 -6.90
CA PHE A 82 3.12 18.95 -5.70
C PHE A 82 3.99 20.20 -5.95
N ARG A 83 5.02 20.09 -6.80
CA ARG A 83 5.87 21.24 -7.18
C ARG A 83 5.09 22.41 -7.80
N PHE A 84 3.97 22.14 -8.47
CA PHE A 84 3.12 23.17 -9.07
C PHE A 84 2.23 23.85 -8.03
N VAL A 85 1.87 23.14 -6.95
CA VAL A 85 1.17 23.73 -5.80
C VAL A 85 2.07 24.76 -5.13
N GLN A 86 3.35 24.42 -4.91
CA GLN A 86 4.33 25.36 -4.36
C GLN A 86 4.57 26.57 -5.28
N GLY A 87 4.67 26.33 -6.60
CA GLY A 87 4.89 27.38 -7.58
C GLY A 87 3.70 28.32 -7.83
N LEU A 88 2.46 27.91 -7.52
CA LEU A 88 1.30 28.79 -7.71
C LEU A 88 1.34 30.00 -6.79
N LYS A 89 1.67 29.81 -5.51
CA LYS A 89 1.72 30.93 -4.55
C LYS A 89 2.71 31.99 -5.04
N THR A 90 3.90 31.56 -5.47
CA THR A 90 4.90 32.44 -6.08
C THR A 90 4.38 33.14 -7.34
N LEU A 91 3.71 32.41 -8.24
CA LEU A 91 3.12 33.00 -9.44
C LEU A 91 2.06 34.07 -9.10
N GLU A 92 1.20 33.81 -8.12
CA GLU A 92 0.16 34.75 -7.69
C GLU A 92 0.74 35.99 -7.02
N ASP A 93 1.78 35.81 -6.21
CA ASP A 93 2.53 36.91 -5.59
C ASP A 93 3.21 37.78 -6.67
N GLU A 94 3.83 37.16 -7.69
CA GLU A 94 4.44 37.87 -8.82
C GLU A 94 3.40 38.65 -9.65
N ILE A 95 2.25 38.03 -9.96
CA ILE A 95 1.14 38.70 -10.67
C ILE A 95 0.67 39.91 -9.87
N SER A 96 0.49 39.76 -8.56
CA SER A 96 0.08 40.84 -7.65
C SER A 96 1.12 41.96 -7.62
N ALA A 97 2.41 41.63 -7.51
CA ALA A 97 3.50 42.59 -7.52
C ALA A 97 3.57 43.37 -8.84
N LYS A 98 3.47 42.69 -10.00
CA LYS A 98 3.48 43.34 -11.32
C LYS A 98 2.25 44.25 -11.53
N HIS A 99 1.07 43.86 -11.03
CA HIS A 99 -0.08 44.75 -11.02
C HIS A 99 0.15 46.02 -10.19
N LYS A 100 0.73 45.91 -9.00
CA LYS A 100 1.07 47.08 -8.16
C LYS A 100 2.10 47.98 -8.85
N MET A 101 3.13 47.38 -9.45
CA MET A 101 4.17 48.10 -10.18
C MET A 101 3.61 48.87 -11.38
N LEU A 102 2.72 48.26 -12.17
CA LEU A 102 2.05 48.94 -13.27
C LEU A 102 1.21 50.13 -12.80
N ARG A 103 0.47 49.98 -11.68
CA ARG A 103 -0.32 51.09 -11.11
C ARG A 103 0.58 52.26 -10.67
N LEU A 104 1.72 51.95 -10.06
CA LEU A 104 2.69 52.97 -9.63
C LEU A 104 3.29 53.70 -10.84
N LEU A 105 3.76 52.95 -11.84
CA LEU A 105 4.31 53.51 -13.08
C LEU A 105 3.27 54.37 -13.80
N GLU A 106 2.03 53.90 -13.89
CA GLU A 106 0.94 54.66 -14.51
C GLU A 106 0.66 55.98 -13.78
N SER A 107 0.64 55.96 -12.44
CA SER A 107 0.48 57.17 -11.63
C SER A 107 1.62 58.17 -11.84
N GLN A 108 2.87 57.70 -11.82
CA GLN A 108 4.05 58.54 -12.04
C GLN A 108 4.08 59.14 -13.46
N LEU A 109 3.78 58.33 -14.48
CA LEU A 109 3.77 58.78 -15.87
C LEU A 109 2.65 59.79 -16.13
N ARG A 110 1.46 59.58 -15.55
CA ARG A 110 0.36 60.55 -15.61
C ARG A 110 0.70 61.86 -14.92
N ALA A 111 1.35 61.83 -13.75
CA ALA A 111 1.82 63.05 -13.08
C ALA A 111 2.83 63.84 -13.93
N GLN A 112 3.63 63.15 -14.73
CA GLN A 112 4.55 63.74 -15.71
C GLN A 112 3.88 64.11 -17.05
N LYS A 113 2.56 63.96 -17.19
CA LYS A 113 1.81 64.12 -18.45
C LYS A 113 2.37 63.28 -19.62
N LYS A 114 2.98 62.13 -19.30
CA LYS A 114 3.48 61.17 -20.28
C LYS A 114 2.48 60.03 -20.47
N GLU A 115 2.38 59.52 -21.68
CA GLU A 115 1.56 58.34 -21.96
C GLU A 115 2.26 57.06 -21.45
N PRO A 116 1.59 56.23 -20.63
CA PRO A 116 2.19 54.99 -20.12
C PRO A 116 2.66 54.02 -21.21
N LYS A 117 1.98 54.03 -22.37
CA LYS A 117 2.28 53.11 -23.48
C LYS A 117 3.59 53.43 -24.20
N THR A 118 4.16 54.63 -24.02
CA THR A 118 5.42 55.02 -24.65
C THR A 118 6.61 54.79 -23.72
N ASP A 119 6.38 54.54 -22.43
CA ASP A 119 7.42 54.23 -21.45
C ASP A 119 7.89 52.76 -21.56
N PRO A 120 9.20 52.50 -21.76
CA PRO A 120 9.73 51.15 -21.88
C PRO A 120 9.47 50.28 -20.64
N ASN A 121 9.65 50.82 -19.43
CA ASN A 121 9.48 50.06 -18.19
C ASN A 121 8.02 49.61 -17.98
N TYR A 122 7.07 50.49 -18.31
CA TYR A 122 5.65 50.14 -18.29
C TYR A 122 5.33 49.02 -19.28
N ARG A 123 5.83 49.12 -20.52
CA ARG A 123 5.60 48.11 -21.57
C ARG A 123 6.21 46.76 -21.18
N ASP A 124 7.44 46.74 -20.69
CA ASP A 124 8.13 45.52 -20.29
C ASP A 124 7.42 44.84 -19.11
N THR A 125 7.04 45.63 -18.10
CA THR A 125 6.26 45.12 -16.95
C THR A 125 4.90 44.56 -17.39
N ALA A 126 4.23 45.22 -18.35
CA ALA A 126 2.95 44.76 -18.89
C ALA A 126 3.10 43.47 -19.72
N LEU A 127 4.20 43.33 -20.47
CA LEU A 127 4.53 42.11 -21.22
C LEU A 127 4.81 40.94 -20.28
N GLU A 128 5.57 41.16 -19.20
CA GLU A 128 5.81 40.15 -18.16
C GLU A 128 4.53 39.73 -17.47
N LEU A 129 3.70 40.67 -17.03
CA LEU A 129 2.39 40.36 -16.44
C LEU A 129 1.52 39.51 -17.39
N LYS A 130 1.50 39.85 -18.68
CA LYS A 130 0.77 39.08 -19.69
C LYS A 130 1.31 37.65 -19.83
N LYS A 131 2.64 37.44 -19.72
CA LYS A 131 3.25 36.09 -19.71
C LYS A 131 2.82 35.30 -18.48
N LEU A 132 2.87 35.91 -17.30
CA LEU A 132 2.45 35.26 -16.04
C LEU A 132 0.96 34.87 -16.05
N LEU A 133 0.09 35.77 -16.51
CA LEU A 133 -1.35 35.52 -16.64
C LEU A 133 -1.64 34.39 -17.65
N LYS A 134 -0.85 34.25 -18.71
CA LYS A 134 -0.96 33.11 -19.66
C LYS A 134 -0.52 31.78 -19.05
N ALA A 135 0.43 31.79 -18.12
CA ALA A 135 0.91 30.58 -17.45
C ALA A 135 -0.06 30.09 -16.35
N GLN A 136 -0.81 31.00 -15.73
CA GLN A 136 -1.68 30.71 -14.57
C GLN A 136 -2.70 29.59 -14.81
N PRO A 137 -3.43 29.51 -15.95
CA PRO A 137 -4.39 28.43 -16.17
C PRO A 137 -3.75 27.05 -16.22
N ALA A 138 -2.54 26.94 -16.79
CA ALA A 138 -1.83 25.66 -16.87
C ALA A 138 -1.41 25.17 -15.48
N ILE A 139 -0.95 26.07 -14.60
CA ILE A 139 -0.64 25.74 -13.21
C ILE A 139 -1.89 25.34 -12.42
N LYS A 140 -2.99 26.09 -12.57
CA LYS A 140 -4.28 25.75 -11.94
C LYS A 140 -4.77 24.36 -12.34
N LYS A 141 -4.63 23.98 -13.61
CA LYS A 141 -4.96 22.62 -14.06
C LYS A 141 -4.09 21.55 -13.38
N LYS A 142 -2.79 21.81 -13.17
CA LYS A 142 -1.90 20.89 -12.44
C LYS A 142 -2.25 20.74 -10.97
N ILE A 143 -2.84 21.76 -10.35
CA ILE A 143 -3.33 21.67 -8.96
C ILE A 143 -4.60 20.83 -8.90
N GLN A 144 -5.51 20.98 -9.86
CA GLN A 144 -6.68 20.10 -9.94
C GLN A 144 -6.28 18.63 -10.15
N GLU A 145 -5.22 18.37 -10.93
CA GLU A 145 -4.64 17.03 -11.05
C GLU A 145 -4.08 16.54 -9.70
N TYR A 146 -3.36 17.39 -8.96
CA TYR A 146 -2.84 17.09 -7.61
C TYR A 146 -3.96 16.72 -6.63
N GLU A 147 -5.02 17.53 -6.55
CA GLU A 147 -6.16 17.30 -5.65
C GLU A 147 -6.89 16.00 -5.99
N LYS A 148 -7.07 15.71 -7.29
CA LYS A 148 -7.65 14.44 -7.75
C LYS A 148 -6.78 13.26 -7.36
N ALA A 149 -5.46 13.36 -7.54
CA ALA A 149 -4.52 12.31 -7.17
C ALA A 149 -4.51 12.08 -5.65
N LEU A 150 -4.57 13.15 -4.85
CA LEU A 150 -4.66 13.07 -3.40
C LEU A 150 -5.94 12.37 -2.94
N ALA A 151 -7.10 12.79 -3.43
CA ALA A 151 -8.38 12.15 -3.07
C ALA A 151 -8.46 10.69 -3.55
N ALA A 152 -7.85 10.38 -4.69
CA ALA A 152 -7.76 9.01 -5.19
C ALA A 152 -6.81 8.15 -4.34
N LEU A 153 -5.71 8.72 -3.85
CA LEU A 153 -4.75 8.05 -2.96
C LEU A 153 -5.41 7.71 -1.63
N GLU A 154 -6.07 8.68 -0.98
CA GLU A 154 -6.79 8.47 0.28
C GLU A 154 -7.83 7.36 0.16
N LYS A 155 -8.60 7.34 -0.93
CA LYS A 155 -9.57 6.27 -1.20
C LYS A 155 -8.89 4.90 -1.41
N ALA A 156 -7.75 4.88 -2.10
CA ALA A 156 -7.02 3.63 -2.37
C ALA A 156 -6.40 3.05 -1.08
N GLU A 157 -5.84 3.90 -0.23
CA GLU A 157 -5.29 3.53 1.09
C GLU A 157 -6.40 3.04 2.02
N ALA A 158 -7.52 3.76 2.10
CA ALA A 158 -8.67 3.35 2.91
C ALA A 158 -9.28 2.01 2.48
N ALA A 159 -9.21 1.67 1.18
CA ALA A 159 -9.68 0.41 0.65
C ALA A 159 -8.68 -0.75 0.82
N TYR A 160 -7.43 -0.47 1.18
CA TYR A 160 -6.35 -1.46 1.26
C TYR A 160 -6.56 -2.47 2.39
N ASP A 161 -6.79 -1.99 3.61
CA ASP A 161 -6.96 -2.86 4.79
C ASP A 161 -8.21 -3.76 4.70
N PRO A 162 -9.39 -3.25 4.26
CA PRO A 162 -10.53 -4.13 3.98
C PRO A 162 -10.24 -5.21 2.95
N LEU A 163 -9.53 -4.87 1.86
CA LEU A 163 -9.13 -5.83 0.84
C LEU A 163 -8.19 -6.88 1.43
N LYS A 164 -7.22 -6.46 2.23
CA LYS A 164 -6.29 -7.37 2.92
C LYS A 164 -7.02 -8.37 3.80
N LYS A 165 -7.95 -7.91 4.64
CA LYS A 165 -8.79 -8.79 5.48
C LYS A 165 -9.64 -9.75 4.65
N GLN A 166 -10.17 -9.30 3.51
CA GLN A 166 -10.92 -10.16 2.60
C GLN A 166 -10.03 -11.27 2.02
N ILE A 167 -8.80 -10.96 1.63
CA ILE A 167 -7.83 -11.95 1.13
C ILE A 167 -7.42 -12.92 2.25
N GLU A 168 -7.14 -12.42 3.44
CA GLU A 168 -6.86 -13.27 4.61
C GLU A 168 -7.97 -14.29 4.86
N SER A 169 -9.25 -13.93 4.67
CA SER A 169 -10.37 -14.87 4.84
C SER A 169 -10.44 -15.99 3.79
N LYS A 170 -9.70 -15.84 2.67
CA LYS A 170 -9.67 -16.79 1.56
C LYS A 170 -8.43 -17.70 1.57
N ILE A 171 -7.48 -17.47 2.47
CA ILE A 171 -6.24 -18.27 2.57
C ILE A 171 -6.40 -19.24 3.74
N PRO A 172 -6.91 -20.46 3.51
CA PRO A 172 -7.08 -21.43 4.57
C PRO A 172 -5.75 -22.00 5.03
N MET A 173 -5.73 -22.50 6.27
CA MET A 173 -4.65 -23.32 6.79
C MET A 173 -5.16 -24.74 7.05
N SER A 174 -4.29 -25.74 6.85
CA SER A 174 -4.64 -27.13 7.18
C SER A 174 -3.41 -27.91 7.59
N VAL A 175 -3.61 -28.89 8.48
CA VAL A 175 -2.59 -29.89 8.78
C VAL A 175 -2.98 -31.17 8.06
N GLN A 176 -2.04 -31.72 7.30
CA GLN A 176 -2.23 -32.93 6.50
C GLN A 176 -1.12 -33.94 6.77
N THR A 177 -1.32 -35.19 6.40
CA THR A 177 -0.28 -36.22 6.43
C THR A 177 -0.25 -37.02 5.14
N ASP A 178 0.94 -37.38 4.67
CA ASP A 178 1.14 -38.35 3.59
C ASP A 178 1.44 -39.77 4.12
N GLY A 179 1.35 -39.98 5.44
CA GLY A 179 1.71 -41.22 6.15
C GLY A 179 3.17 -41.29 6.59
N LYS A 180 4.06 -40.47 6.04
CA LYS A 180 5.49 -40.37 6.44
C LYS A 180 5.81 -39.03 7.09
N ASN A 181 5.06 -37.99 6.75
CA ASN A 181 5.24 -36.63 7.20
C ASN A 181 3.91 -36.05 7.67
N MET A 182 4.01 -35.09 8.58
CA MET A 182 2.94 -34.18 8.94
C MET A 182 3.29 -32.80 8.39
N LEU A 183 2.39 -32.25 7.59
CA LEU A 183 2.58 -31.08 6.77
C LEU A 183 1.60 -29.98 7.18
N LEU A 184 2.10 -28.77 7.39
CA LEU A 184 1.29 -27.58 7.48
C LEU A 184 1.15 -26.97 6.08
N TYR A 185 -0.09 -26.81 5.65
CA TYR A 185 -0.44 -26.13 4.42
C TYR A 185 -0.99 -24.73 4.70
N ILE A 186 -0.57 -23.75 3.91
CA ILE A 186 -1.09 -22.38 3.88
C ILE A 186 -1.51 -22.08 2.44
N GLY A 187 -2.76 -21.68 2.22
CA GLY A 187 -3.25 -21.35 0.87
C GLY A 187 -3.14 -22.51 -0.13
N GLY A 188 -3.15 -23.76 0.36
CA GLY A 188 -2.97 -24.95 -0.47
C GLY A 188 -1.52 -25.32 -0.80
N ARG A 189 -0.51 -24.59 -0.29
CA ARG A 189 0.91 -24.94 -0.44
C ARG A 189 1.49 -25.51 0.86
N PRO A 190 2.33 -26.56 0.82
CA PRO A 190 3.00 -27.08 2.00
C PRO A 190 4.14 -26.13 2.41
N GLU A 191 4.07 -25.59 3.63
CA GLU A 191 5.02 -24.58 4.13
C GLU A 191 5.92 -25.11 5.24
N ALA A 192 5.49 -26.14 5.95
CA ALA A 192 6.30 -26.80 6.96
C ALA A 192 6.01 -28.30 6.96
N SER A 193 7.03 -29.10 7.23
CA SER A 193 6.94 -30.55 7.24
C SER A 193 7.75 -31.12 8.39
N ILE A 194 7.18 -32.10 9.06
CA ILE A 194 7.88 -32.92 10.04
C ILE A 194 7.77 -34.36 9.64
N ARG A 195 8.92 -34.99 9.49
CA ARG A 195 9.00 -36.42 9.29
C ARG A 195 8.49 -37.11 10.55
N LEU A 196 7.45 -37.88 10.37
CA LEU A 196 6.97 -38.79 11.40
C LEU A 196 7.98 -39.92 11.50
N LYS A 197 8.40 -40.23 12.72
CA LYS A 197 9.04 -41.51 12.94
C LYS A 197 7.96 -42.54 12.64
N ALA A 198 8.21 -43.38 11.63
CA ALA A 198 7.48 -44.64 11.54
C ALA A 198 7.50 -45.24 12.94
N THR A 199 6.38 -45.78 13.40
CA THR A 199 6.25 -46.59 14.61
C THR A 199 7.23 -47.77 14.52
N LEU A 200 8.53 -47.51 14.69
CA LEU A 200 9.60 -48.47 14.73
C LEU A 200 9.71 -48.95 16.17
N SER A 201 8.65 -49.65 16.60
CA SER A 201 8.54 -50.51 17.80
C SER A 201 7.04 -50.56 18.12
N LYS A 202 6.29 -51.66 18.05
CA LYS A 202 6.52 -53.11 18.07
C LYS A 202 5.28 -53.74 17.38
N LYS A 203 5.44 -54.80 16.58
CA LYS A 203 5.40 -56.21 17.02
C LYS A 203 4.16 -56.53 17.85
#